data_AF-A0A6S6SS34-F1
#
_entry.id   AF-A0A6S6SS34-F1
#
_cell.length_a   1.000
_cell.length_b   1.000
_cell.length_c   1.000
_cell.angle_alpha   90.00
_cell.angle_beta   90.00
_cell.angle_gamma   90.00
#
_symmetry.space_group_name_H-M   'P 1'
#
loop_
_entity.id
_entity.type
_entity.pdbx_description
1 polymer ?
#
loop_
_entity_poly.entity_id
_entity_poly.type
_entity_poly.pdbx_seq_one_letter_code
_entity_poly.pdbx_strand_id
1 'polypeptide(L)'
;MQQSVVLKHLIERLRSRGLIKFNKDFLEYIGISHELVSPTQLSGFIKRDGSIQNKLFIKKIETYFQFPDSIWTTTDERQMHLIETAIAHKLYLQSLPGEDALDISSVILTELPCNDNQLNALDNFIKLTSKIQEEEMIDTFLSEGLLEKKLENQEFLVRLLKHTYDKGLYGIIVEFILPNLYRKYHNITEVQKMEAHSYGSLGDYDSAQHILSILIDNNTIENINLKTSSLSNRKRELLQSNKDIHKEDLFLLVRGYQELHAIKGIYSYYTGINLLYMVVLGQILFPEDERFTTVNRQEIYELSKESLSNDDTHNVYYVTMSNFEFQILTGRQGVVKKVESFLANEEPHVSLVERTLRQMKLFISAISNSNNHIVSLFEACIKLLESYIELKTS
;
A
#
# COMPACT_ATOMS: atom_id res chain seq x y z
N MET A 1 15.28 15.99 29.13
CA MET A 1 15.60 14.55 29.23
C MET A 1 15.04 13.73 28.06
N GLN A 2 13.81 13.97 27.57
CA GLN A 2 13.30 13.26 26.38
C GLN A 2 13.87 13.75 25.04
N GLN A 3 14.16 15.06 24.89
CA GLN A 3 14.74 15.61 23.64
C GLN A 3 16.14 15.05 23.30
N SER A 4 16.97 14.79 24.31
CA SER A 4 18.28 14.16 24.15
C SER A 4 18.18 12.73 23.63
N VAL A 5 17.10 12.02 23.96
CA VAL A 5 16.86 10.64 23.54
C VAL A 5 16.49 10.60 22.06
N VAL A 6 15.54 11.44 21.63
CA VAL A 6 15.19 11.61 20.21
C VAL A 6 16.40 11.95 19.36
N LEU A 7 17.21 12.94 19.77
CA LEU A 7 18.43 13.33 19.05
C LEU A 7 19.46 12.21 18.96
N LYS A 8 19.70 11.52 20.07
CA LYS A 8 20.63 10.40 20.12
C LYS A 8 20.20 9.31 19.15
N HIS A 9 18.94 8.89 19.20
CA HIS A 9 18.40 7.89 18.30
C HIS A 9 18.45 8.34 16.83
N LEU A 10 18.07 9.58 16.54
CA LEU A 10 18.12 10.13 15.19
C LEU A 10 19.53 10.06 14.60
N ILE A 11 20.54 10.54 15.34
CA ILE A 11 21.94 10.50 14.92
C ILE A 11 22.44 9.06 14.75
N GLU A 12 22.13 8.17 15.70
CA GLU A 12 22.50 6.75 15.63
C GLU A 12 21.92 6.09 14.37
N ARG A 13 20.64 6.34 14.06
CA ARG A 13 19.98 5.78 12.88
C ARG A 13 20.51 6.36 11.58
N LEU A 14 20.74 7.68 11.49
CA LEU A 14 21.36 8.31 10.33
C LEU A 14 22.75 7.72 10.05
N ARG A 15 23.55 7.46 11.09
CA ARG A 15 24.85 6.79 10.96
C ARG A 15 24.73 5.35 10.50
N SER A 16 23.80 4.57 11.09
CA SER A 16 23.62 3.16 10.69
C SER A 16 23.19 3.01 9.23
N ARG A 17 22.56 4.05 8.66
CA ARG A 17 22.17 4.12 7.25
C ARG A 17 23.23 4.78 6.35
N GLY A 18 24.37 5.18 6.90
CA GLY A 18 25.46 5.81 6.15
C GLY A 18 25.18 7.25 5.69
N LEU A 19 24.12 7.89 6.20
CA LEU A 19 23.71 9.25 5.80
C LEU A 19 24.58 10.35 6.42
N ILE A 20 25.19 10.06 7.58
CA ILE A 20 26.16 10.93 8.24
C ILE A 20 27.29 10.07 8.81
N LYS A 21 28.52 10.62 8.89
CA LYS A 21 29.69 9.91 9.43
C LYS A 21 30.02 10.34 10.86
N PHE A 22 29.81 11.62 11.16
CA PHE A 22 30.11 12.24 12.45
C PHE A 22 28.92 13.04 12.98
N ASN A 23 28.91 13.34 14.28
CA ASN A 23 27.87 14.22 14.89
C ASN A 23 27.79 15.60 14.23
N LYS A 24 28.93 16.13 13.76
CA LYS A 24 29.01 17.43 13.11
C LYS A 24 28.27 17.46 11.76
N ASP A 25 28.23 16.32 11.06
CA ASP A 25 27.61 16.20 9.73
C ASP A 25 26.07 16.27 9.83
N PHE A 26 25.50 16.05 11.03
CA PHE A 26 24.06 16.17 11.26
C PHE A 26 23.54 17.58 10.96
N LEU A 27 24.32 18.63 11.29
CA LEU A 27 23.91 20.02 11.07
C LEU A 27 23.81 20.34 9.58
N GLU A 28 24.80 19.92 8.81
CA GLU A 28 24.82 20.04 7.35
C GLU A 28 23.66 19.26 6.73
N TYR A 29 23.44 18.03 7.21
CA TYR A 29 22.36 17.15 6.74
C TYR A 29 20.97 17.81 6.85
N ILE A 30 20.69 18.53 7.95
CA ILE A 30 19.41 19.25 8.15
C ILE A 30 19.43 20.70 7.61
N GLY A 31 20.41 21.06 6.78
CA GLY A 31 20.50 22.37 6.12
C GLY A 31 20.83 23.53 7.07
N ILE A 32 21.63 23.30 8.12
CA ILE A 32 22.21 24.35 8.97
C ILE A 32 23.63 24.63 8.48
N SER A 33 23.82 25.80 7.85
CA SER A 33 25.14 26.26 7.41
C SER A 33 26.14 26.33 8.56
N HIS A 34 27.37 25.86 8.31
CA HIS A 34 28.50 25.98 9.22
C HIS A 34 28.89 27.43 9.53
N GLU A 35 28.45 28.41 8.73
CA GLU A 35 28.70 29.83 9.00
C GLU A 35 27.87 30.37 10.18
N LEU A 36 26.75 29.71 10.49
CA LEU A 36 25.88 30.03 11.64
C LEU A 36 26.25 29.25 12.90
N VAL A 37 27.20 28.30 12.80
CA VAL A 37 27.58 27.41 13.88
C VAL A 37 29.09 27.28 13.92
N SER A 38 29.73 27.97 14.86
CA SER A 38 31.14 27.73 15.17
C SER A 38 31.38 26.21 15.30
N PRO A 39 32.42 25.63 14.66
CA PRO A 39 32.72 24.19 14.69
C PRO A 39 32.84 23.58 16.11
N THR A 40 32.94 24.41 17.15
CA THR A 40 32.99 24.03 18.56
C THR A 40 31.64 24.04 19.31
N GLN A 41 30.51 24.38 18.67
CA GLN A 41 29.26 24.75 19.39
C GLN A 41 28.02 23.88 19.11
N LEU A 42 28.13 22.56 18.97
CA LEU A 42 26.97 21.71 19.33
C LEU A 42 26.51 22.01 20.77
N SER A 43 27.43 22.42 21.65
CA SER A 43 27.17 22.89 23.02
C SER A 43 26.34 24.18 23.13
N GLY A 44 26.20 24.96 22.05
CA GLY A 44 25.34 26.16 21.99
C GLY A 44 23.88 25.82 21.62
N PHE A 45 23.66 24.64 21.05
CA PHE A 45 22.33 24.14 20.68
C PHE A 45 21.84 23.06 21.65
N ILE A 46 22.76 22.31 22.28
CA ILE A 46 22.48 21.19 23.18
C ILE A 46 23.31 21.39 24.45
N LYS A 47 22.66 21.48 25.61
CA LYS A 47 23.34 21.56 26.91
C LYS A 47 24.14 20.28 27.19
N ARG A 48 25.05 20.34 28.17
CA ARG A 48 25.79 19.16 28.65
C ARG A 48 24.89 18.01 29.16
N ASP A 49 23.67 18.32 29.58
CA ASP A 49 22.64 17.34 29.99
C ASP A 49 21.82 16.79 28.81
N GLY A 50 22.17 17.17 27.58
CA GLY A 50 21.49 16.77 26.35
C GLY A 50 20.22 17.55 26.01
N SER A 51 19.78 18.50 26.84
CA SER A 51 18.60 19.32 26.53
C SER A 51 18.89 20.32 25.41
N ILE A 52 17.93 20.50 24.50
CA ILE A 52 18.09 21.43 23.37
C ILE A 52 17.79 22.85 23.86
N GLN A 53 18.75 23.76 23.71
CA GLN A 53 18.66 25.16 24.14
C GLN A 53 17.95 26.05 23.12
N ASN A 54 18.00 25.69 21.83
CA ASN A 54 17.58 26.56 20.75
C ASN A 54 16.30 26.05 20.08
N LYS A 55 15.20 26.81 20.19
CA LYS A 55 13.91 26.49 19.54
C LYS A 55 14.00 26.45 18.01
N LEU A 56 14.89 27.24 17.40
CA LEU A 56 15.14 27.22 15.95
C LEU A 56 15.70 25.87 15.50
N PHE A 57 16.53 25.25 16.33
CA PHE A 57 17.14 23.95 16.06
C PHE A 57 16.10 22.82 16.12
N ILE A 58 15.26 22.83 17.16
CA ILE A 58 14.11 21.93 17.28
C ILE A 58 13.22 22.04 16.05
N LYS A 59 12.83 23.27 15.69
CA LYS A 59 11.94 23.54 14.55
C LYS A 59 12.55 23.09 13.22
N LYS A 60 13.87 23.24 13.03
CA LYS A 60 14.55 22.72 11.84
C LYS A 60 14.50 21.20 11.76
N ILE A 61 14.70 20.49 12.87
CA ILE A 61 14.59 19.02 12.91
C ILE A 61 13.16 18.59 12.60
N GLU A 62 12.17 19.19 13.27
CA GLU A 62 10.74 18.94 13.03
C GLU A 62 10.37 19.15 11.57
N THR A 63 10.78 20.28 10.99
CA THR A 63 10.48 20.62 9.59
C THR A 63 11.19 19.68 8.62
N TYR A 64 12.48 19.41 8.87
CA TYR A 64 13.28 18.60 7.96
C TYR A 64 12.77 17.16 7.91
N PHE A 65 12.51 16.54 9.07
CA PHE A 65 12.03 15.16 9.16
C PHE A 65 10.50 15.03 9.17
N GLN A 66 9.76 16.14 9.08
CA GLN A 66 8.30 16.19 9.19
C GLN A 66 7.77 15.51 10.47
N PHE A 67 8.46 15.71 11.59
CA PHE A 67 8.03 15.11 12.85
C PHE A 67 6.77 15.78 13.41
N PRO A 68 5.86 15.01 14.02
CA PRO A 68 4.75 15.60 14.78
C PRO A 68 5.30 16.25 16.06
N ASP A 69 4.63 17.31 16.53
CA ASP A 69 4.97 18.01 17.78
C ASP A 69 5.09 17.06 18.99
N SER A 70 4.36 15.94 18.95
CA SER A 70 4.33 14.92 20.00
C SER A 70 5.60 14.06 20.09
N ILE A 71 6.51 14.12 19.10
CA ILE A 71 7.74 13.30 19.11
C ILE A 71 8.57 13.49 20.38
N TRP A 72 8.55 14.69 20.97
CA TRP A 72 9.35 15.02 22.15
C TRP A 72 8.77 14.49 23.46
N THR A 73 7.50 14.06 23.46
CA THR A 73 6.75 13.73 24.69
C THR A 73 6.21 12.30 24.70
N THR A 74 6.22 11.62 23.55
CA THR A 74 5.80 10.22 23.43
C THR A 74 6.83 9.25 24.01
N THR A 75 6.46 7.97 24.14
CA THR A 75 7.29 6.87 24.65
C THR A 75 8.52 6.63 23.77
N ASP A 76 9.64 6.20 24.34
CA ASP A 76 10.90 5.92 23.61
C ASP A 76 10.69 4.97 22.41
N GLU A 77 9.87 3.92 22.56
CA GLU A 77 9.53 3.00 21.47
C GLU A 77 8.86 3.73 20.29
N ARG A 78 7.87 4.58 20.59
CA ARG A 78 7.19 5.40 19.59
C ARG A 78 8.13 6.44 18.97
N GLN A 79 9.06 7.02 19.73
CA GLN A 79 10.07 7.93 19.20
C GLN A 79 10.99 7.23 18.19
N MET A 80 11.50 6.05 18.54
CA MET A 80 12.35 5.25 17.65
C MET A 80 11.63 4.89 16.35
N HIS A 81 10.35 4.51 16.44
CA HIS A 81 9.53 4.20 15.27
C HIS A 81 9.34 5.44 14.37
N LEU A 82 8.97 6.60 14.94
CA LEU A 82 8.81 7.85 14.19
C LEU A 82 10.11 8.27 13.49
N ILE A 83 11.27 8.10 14.14
CA ILE A 83 12.59 8.39 13.58
C ILE A 83 12.90 7.46 12.40
N GLU A 84 12.73 6.15 12.56
CA GLU A 84 12.98 5.18 11.47
C GLU A 84 12.10 5.47 10.26
N THR A 85 10.80 5.74 10.48
CA THR A 85 9.89 6.07 9.40
C THR A 85 10.30 7.36 8.69
N ALA A 86 10.66 8.42 9.42
CA ALA A 86 11.08 9.68 8.80
C ALA A 86 12.37 9.52 7.97
N ILE A 87 13.33 8.72 8.43
CA ILE A 87 14.55 8.43 7.68
C ILE A 87 14.23 7.59 6.44
N ALA A 88 13.42 6.55 6.58
CA ALA A 88 13.01 5.71 5.46
C ALA A 88 12.24 6.52 4.40
N HIS A 89 11.36 7.43 4.82
CA HIS A 89 10.66 8.36 3.94
C HIS A 89 11.64 9.24 3.16
N LYS A 90 12.65 9.80 3.84
CA LYS A 90 13.69 10.61 3.17
C LYS A 90 14.48 9.82 2.13
N LEU A 91 14.88 8.60 2.46
CA LEU A 91 15.62 7.72 1.57
C LEU A 91 14.78 7.33 0.35
N TYR A 92 13.52 6.95 0.55
CA TYR A 92 12.57 6.69 -0.53
C TYR A 92 12.49 7.88 -1.49
N LEU A 93 12.25 9.07 -0.94
CA LEU A 93 12.13 10.27 -1.76
C LEU A 93 13.42 10.69 -2.48
N GLN A 94 14.59 10.35 -1.94
CA GLN A 94 15.88 10.56 -2.62
C GLN A 94 16.10 9.59 -3.78
N SER A 95 15.46 8.42 -3.75
CA SER A 95 15.53 7.44 -4.83
C SER A 95 14.64 7.79 -6.02
N LEU A 96 13.63 8.65 -5.81
CA LEU A 96 12.72 9.08 -6.86
C LEU A 96 13.35 10.17 -7.73
N PRO A 97 13.26 10.07 -9.07
CA PRO A 97 13.71 11.14 -9.93
C PRO A 97 12.88 12.41 -9.70
N GLY A 98 13.52 13.54 -9.43
CA GLY A 98 12.84 14.84 -9.40
C GLY A 98 13.39 15.83 -8.39
N GLU A 99 13.84 16.97 -8.93
CA GLU A 99 13.94 18.29 -8.30
C GLU A 99 15.21 18.70 -7.53
N ASP A 100 16.31 17.95 -7.56
CA ASP A 100 17.58 18.51 -7.03
C ASP A 100 18.10 19.72 -7.87
N ALA A 101 17.53 19.95 -9.07
CA ALA A 101 17.91 21.03 -9.99
C ALA A 101 16.76 21.98 -10.42
N LEU A 102 15.51 21.69 -10.06
CA LEU A 102 14.34 22.48 -10.47
C LEU A 102 13.77 23.14 -9.22
N ASP A 103 13.95 24.45 -9.06
CA ASP A 103 13.31 25.26 -8.02
C ASP A 103 11.81 25.44 -8.31
N ILE A 104 11.09 24.32 -8.46
CA ILE A 104 9.64 24.28 -8.72
C ILE A 104 8.84 24.13 -7.43
N SER A 105 9.51 24.05 -6.28
CA SER A 105 8.90 24.05 -4.95
C SER A 105 7.97 25.24 -4.72
N SER A 106 8.29 26.40 -5.32
CA SER A 106 7.47 27.63 -5.31
C SER A 106 6.48 27.75 -6.48
N VAL A 107 6.65 26.99 -7.56
CA VAL A 107 5.81 27.07 -8.78
C VAL A 107 4.60 26.15 -8.69
N ILE A 108 4.74 24.98 -8.04
CA ILE A 108 3.65 24.02 -7.82
C ILE A 108 2.80 24.46 -6.60
N LEU A 109 2.50 25.75 -6.42
CA LEU A 109 1.52 26.20 -5.42
C LEU A 109 0.11 26.27 -5.99
N THR A 110 -0.02 26.20 -7.30
CA THR A 110 -1.29 26.14 -8.02
C THR A 110 -1.34 24.82 -8.77
N GLU A 111 -2.36 24.00 -8.48
CA GLU A 111 -2.84 22.95 -9.39
C GLU A 111 -2.93 23.60 -10.78
N LEU A 112 -2.00 23.28 -11.68
CA LEU A 112 -2.14 23.72 -13.07
C LEU A 112 -3.34 22.94 -13.61
N PRO A 113 -4.44 23.61 -13.95
CA PRO A 113 -5.62 22.89 -14.42
C PRO A 113 -5.28 22.16 -15.72
N CYS A 114 -5.85 20.97 -15.90
CA CYS A 114 -5.79 20.29 -17.18
C CYS A 114 -6.35 21.21 -18.28
N ASN A 115 -5.66 21.26 -19.42
CA ASN A 115 -6.18 21.94 -20.60
C ASN A 115 -7.25 21.09 -21.30
N ASP A 116 -7.95 21.66 -22.29
CA ASP A 116 -9.03 20.98 -23.00
C ASP A 116 -8.59 19.67 -23.67
N ASN A 117 -7.35 19.60 -24.19
CA ASN A 117 -6.83 18.35 -24.78
C ASN A 117 -6.70 17.25 -23.72
N GLN A 118 -6.11 17.59 -22.57
CA GLN A 118 -5.94 16.68 -21.44
C GLN A 118 -7.29 16.23 -20.86
N LEU A 119 -8.27 17.13 -20.77
CA LEU A 119 -9.61 16.80 -20.31
C LEU A 119 -10.32 15.85 -21.29
N ASN A 120 -10.25 16.14 -22.60
CA ASN A 120 -10.81 15.26 -23.63
C ASN A 120 -10.13 13.87 -23.64
N ALA A 121 -8.80 13.84 -23.47
CA ALA A 121 -8.02 12.61 -23.35
C ALA A 121 -8.48 11.76 -22.15
N LEU A 122 -8.63 12.37 -20.97
CA LEU A 122 -9.16 11.70 -19.77
C LEU A 122 -10.57 11.18 -20.00
N ASP A 123 -11.47 12.01 -20.53
CA ASP A 123 -12.86 11.64 -20.79
C ASP A 123 -12.97 10.44 -21.76
N ASN A 124 -12.10 10.39 -22.76
CA ASN A 124 -12.03 9.26 -23.69
C ASN A 124 -11.53 8.00 -22.97
N PHE A 125 -10.44 8.10 -22.20
CA PHE A 125 -9.89 6.97 -21.46
C PHE A 125 -10.88 6.37 -20.45
N ILE A 126 -11.62 7.21 -19.72
CA ILE A 126 -12.59 6.78 -18.71
C ILE A 126 -13.70 5.92 -19.33
N LYS A 127 -14.12 6.24 -20.56
CA LYS A 127 -15.21 5.53 -21.26
C LYS A 127 -14.80 4.18 -21.84
N LEU A 128 -13.49 3.89 -21.93
CA LEU A 128 -13.01 2.60 -22.43
C LEU A 128 -13.37 1.48 -21.46
N THR A 129 -13.71 0.32 -21.99
CA THR A 129 -14.06 -0.87 -21.20
C THR A 129 -13.23 -2.10 -21.59
N SER A 130 -12.31 -1.92 -22.54
CA SER A 130 -11.42 -2.95 -23.05
C SER A 130 -9.97 -2.57 -22.78
N LYS A 131 -9.21 -3.52 -22.23
CA LYS A 131 -7.78 -3.38 -21.97
C LYS A 131 -6.97 -3.03 -23.23
N ILE A 132 -7.33 -3.61 -24.38
CA ILE A 132 -6.64 -3.33 -25.66
C ILE A 132 -6.81 -1.87 -26.03
N GLN A 133 -8.04 -1.34 -25.94
CA GLN A 133 -8.31 0.07 -26.25
C GLN A 133 -7.59 1.00 -25.27
N GLU A 134 -7.49 0.60 -24.01
CA GLU A 134 -6.78 1.36 -22.98
C GLU A 134 -5.28 1.40 -23.26
N GLU A 135 -4.67 0.28 -23.66
CA GLU A 135 -3.27 0.21 -24.08
C GLU A 135 -3.02 1.08 -25.33
N GLU A 136 -3.89 1.00 -26.34
CA GLU A 136 -3.84 1.87 -27.54
C GLU A 136 -3.96 3.37 -27.18
N MET A 137 -4.79 3.70 -26.19
CA MET A 137 -4.94 5.06 -25.69
C MET A 137 -3.69 5.54 -24.95
N ILE A 138 -3.03 4.66 -24.18
CA ILE A 138 -1.73 4.97 -23.55
C ILE A 138 -0.67 5.25 -24.62
N ASP A 139 -0.60 4.46 -25.69
CA ASP A 139 0.32 4.73 -26.82
C ASP A 139 0.04 6.09 -27.47
N THR A 140 -1.24 6.45 -27.60
CA THR A 140 -1.63 7.77 -28.08
C THR A 140 -1.13 8.87 -27.12
N PHE A 141 -1.33 8.72 -25.82
CA PHE A 141 -0.85 9.67 -24.82
C PHE A 141 0.68 9.80 -24.80
N LEU A 142 1.42 8.71 -25.06
CA LEU A 142 2.87 8.74 -25.24
C LEU A 142 3.24 9.57 -26.48
N SER A 143 2.57 9.33 -27.62
CA SER A 143 2.85 10.04 -28.86
C SER A 143 2.55 11.54 -28.80
N GLU A 144 1.54 11.93 -28.01
CA GLU A 144 1.16 13.33 -27.76
C GLU A 144 2.02 13.99 -26.67
N GLY A 145 2.89 13.23 -26.00
CA GLY A 145 3.74 13.72 -24.92
C GLY A 145 2.96 14.04 -23.63
N LEU A 146 1.75 13.50 -23.44
CA LEU A 146 0.93 13.71 -22.24
C LEU A 146 1.45 12.93 -21.03
N LEU A 147 2.19 11.84 -21.26
CA LEU A 147 2.84 11.06 -20.21
C LEU A 147 4.28 11.48 -19.93
N GLU A 148 4.78 12.54 -20.57
CA GLU A 148 6.12 13.05 -20.28
C GLU A 148 6.16 13.77 -18.93
N LYS A 149 7.34 13.68 -18.28
CA LYS A 149 7.66 14.36 -17.01
C LYS A 149 7.81 15.89 -17.18
N LYS A 150 6.69 16.53 -17.49
CA LYS A 150 6.52 17.98 -17.68
C LYS A 150 5.61 18.56 -16.61
N LEU A 151 5.82 19.84 -16.27
CA LEU A 151 5.06 20.54 -15.25
C LEU A 151 3.56 20.62 -15.59
N GLU A 152 3.24 20.93 -16.84
CA GLU A 152 1.87 21.02 -17.37
C GLU A 152 1.11 19.69 -17.42
N ASN A 153 1.81 18.55 -17.32
CA ASN A 153 1.20 17.22 -17.37
C ASN A 153 0.89 16.63 -16.00
N GLN A 154 1.40 17.21 -14.91
CA GLN A 154 1.35 16.56 -13.60
C GLN A 154 -0.09 16.37 -13.08
N GLU A 155 -0.95 17.36 -13.25
CA GLU A 155 -2.37 17.25 -12.88
C GLU A 155 -3.09 16.18 -13.72
N PHE A 156 -2.79 16.11 -15.01
CA PHE A 156 -3.30 15.06 -15.89
C PHE A 156 -2.83 13.67 -15.43
N LEU A 157 -1.55 13.50 -15.12
CA LEU A 157 -0.98 12.24 -14.63
C LEU A 157 -1.62 11.78 -13.31
N VAL A 158 -1.88 12.69 -12.38
CA VAL A 158 -2.54 12.36 -11.10
C VAL A 158 -4.00 11.92 -11.32
N ARG A 159 -4.73 12.59 -12.21
CA ARG A 159 -6.10 12.19 -12.55
C ARG A 159 -6.13 10.87 -13.29
N LEU A 160 -5.23 10.70 -14.26
CA LEU A 160 -5.08 9.44 -14.99
C LEU A 160 -4.75 8.30 -14.01
N LEU A 161 -3.80 8.49 -13.09
CA LEU A 161 -3.45 7.53 -12.05
C LEU A 161 -4.69 6.99 -11.33
N LYS A 162 -5.57 7.89 -10.88
CA LYS A 162 -6.79 7.53 -10.16
C LYS A 162 -7.74 6.68 -11.02
N HIS A 163 -8.02 7.12 -12.24
CA HIS A 163 -8.90 6.37 -13.14
C HIS A 163 -8.30 5.01 -13.57
N THR A 164 -7.00 4.97 -13.84
CA THR A 164 -6.27 3.75 -14.15
C THR A 164 -6.26 2.79 -12.95
N TYR A 165 -6.17 3.32 -11.73
CA TYR A 165 -6.22 2.54 -10.48
C TYR A 165 -7.61 1.93 -10.25
N ASP A 166 -8.68 2.71 -10.45
CA ASP A 166 -10.07 2.25 -10.28
C ASP A 166 -10.42 1.12 -11.26
N LYS A 167 -9.80 1.11 -12.44
CA LYS A 167 -9.92 0.05 -13.46
C LYS A 167 -9.02 -1.17 -13.20
N GLY A 168 -8.14 -1.10 -12.20
CA GLY A 168 -7.20 -2.17 -11.85
C GLY A 168 -6.03 -2.34 -12.83
N LEU A 169 -5.68 -1.29 -13.59
CA LEU A 169 -4.64 -1.29 -14.63
C LEU A 169 -3.25 -1.02 -14.04
N TYR A 170 -2.84 -1.82 -13.05
CA TYR A 170 -1.62 -1.59 -12.26
C TYR A 170 -0.33 -1.60 -13.09
N GLY A 171 -0.30 -2.37 -14.19
CA GLY A 171 0.84 -2.37 -15.12
C GLY A 171 1.08 -0.98 -15.71
N ILE A 172 0.03 -0.36 -16.24
CA ILE A 172 0.08 1.00 -16.81
C ILE A 172 0.52 2.03 -15.77
N ILE A 173 0.03 1.89 -14.54
CA ILE A 173 0.40 2.78 -13.42
C ILE A 173 1.91 2.74 -13.16
N VAL A 174 2.46 1.53 -12.98
CA VAL A 174 3.87 1.34 -12.61
C VAL A 174 4.81 1.64 -13.78
N GLU A 175 4.40 1.33 -15.00
CA GLU A 175 5.26 1.47 -16.17
C GLU A 175 5.27 2.90 -16.75
N PHE A 176 4.10 3.56 -16.80
CA PHE A 176 3.97 4.82 -17.55
C PHE A 176 3.62 6.03 -16.68
N ILE A 177 2.80 5.88 -15.65
CA ILE A 177 2.28 7.03 -14.91
C ILE A 177 3.23 7.45 -13.79
N LEU A 178 3.53 6.53 -12.86
CA LEU A 178 4.35 6.82 -11.68
C LEU A 178 5.76 7.33 -12.02
N PRO A 179 6.51 6.76 -12.98
CA PRO A 179 7.86 7.25 -13.28
C PRO A 179 7.90 8.73 -13.75
N ASN A 180 6.79 9.20 -14.32
CA ASN A 180 6.64 10.53 -14.88
C ASN A 180 6.03 11.55 -13.92
N LEU A 181 5.62 11.14 -12.71
CA LEU A 181 5.25 12.05 -11.64
C LEU A 181 6.50 12.71 -11.03
N TYR A 182 6.37 13.97 -10.60
CA TYR A 182 7.37 14.63 -9.78
C TYR A 182 7.30 14.14 -8.33
N ARG A 183 8.46 14.22 -7.66
CA ARG A 183 8.65 13.85 -6.25
C ARG A 183 7.59 14.47 -5.34
N LYS A 184 7.17 15.72 -5.59
CA LYS A 184 6.11 16.38 -4.81
C LYS A 184 4.76 15.63 -4.88
N TYR A 185 4.39 15.08 -6.03
CA TYR A 185 3.14 14.31 -6.17
C TYR A 185 3.26 12.92 -5.55
N HIS A 186 4.45 12.31 -5.58
CA HIS A 186 4.73 11.09 -4.79
C HIS A 186 4.71 11.31 -3.26
N ASN A 187 4.74 12.55 -2.77
CA ASN A 187 4.50 12.81 -1.33
C ASN A 187 3.03 12.78 -0.95
N ILE A 188 2.11 12.74 -1.93
CA ILE A 188 0.69 12.67 -1.66
C ILE A 188 0.37 11.27 -1.16
N THR A 189 -0.18 11.18 0.05
CA THR A 189 -0.51 9.92 0.71
C THR A 189 -1.41 9.01 -0.14
N GLU A 190 -2.37 9.57 -0.87
CA GLU A 190 -3.23 8.81 -1.79
C GLU A 190 -2.44 8.17 -2.95
N VAL A 191 -1.49 8.91 -3.54
CA VAL A 191 -0.60 8.42 -4.61
C VAL A 191 0.29 7.28 -4.10
N GLN A 192 0.91 7.45 -2.92
CA GLN A 192 1.76 6.43 -2.30
C GLN A 192 0.99 5.13 -2.02
N LYS A 193 -0.29 5.23 -1.62
CA LYS A 193 -1.15 4.06 -1.44
C LYS A 193 -1.42 3.35 -2.76
N MET A 194 -1.80 4.09 -3.79
CA MET A 194 -2.03 3.54 -5.14
C MET A 194 -0.76 2.88 -5.68
N GLU A 195 0.40 3.49 -5.47
CA GLU A 195 1.72 2.97 -5.85
C GLU A 195 2.04 1.65 -5.13
N ALA A 196 1.95 1.63 -3.80
CA ALA A 196 2.19 0.41 -3.02
C ALA A 196 1.24 -0.73 -3.40
N HIS A 197 -0.04 -0.43 -3.63
CA HIS A 197 -1.02 -1.42 -4.05
C HIS A 197 -0.76 -1.94 -5.47
N SER A 198 -0.28 -1.07 -6.37
CA SER A 198 0.06 -1.44 -7.74
C SER A 198 1.25 -2.41 -7.77
N TYR A 199 2.35 -2.07 -7.09
CA TYR A 199 3.50 -2.98 -6.93
C TYR A 199 3.11 -4.32 -6.31
N GLY A 200 2.36 -4.28 -5.19
CA GLY A 200 1.90 -5.49 -4.52
C GLY A 200 0.95 -6.34 -5.36
N SER A 201 0.23 -5.75 -6.32
CA SER A 201 -0.63 -6.49 -7.26
C SER A 201 0.16 -7.12 -8.40
N LEU A 202 1.27 -6.50 -8.81
CA LEU A 202 2.18 -7.02 -9.84
C LEU A 202 3.19 -8.04 -9.31
N GLY A 203 3.36 -8.15 -7.99
CA GLY A 203 4.27 -9.12 -7.36
C GLY A 203 5.58 -8.54 -6.86
N ASP A 204 5.77 -7.22 -6.95
CA ASP A 204 6.90 -6.52 -6.34
C ASP A 204 6.57 -6.15 -4.88
N TYR A 205 6.69 -7.14 -3.99
CA TYR A 205 6.33 -6.97 -2.58
C TYR A 205 7.32 -6.11 -1.80
N ASP A 206 8.59 -6.11 -2.19
CA ASP A 206 9.63 -5.36 -1.49
C ASP A 206 9.39 -3.86 -1.66
N SER A 207 9.16 -3.40 -2.89
CA SER A 207 8.79 -2.00 -3.18
C SER A 207 7.50 -1.61 -2.46
N ALA A 208 6.48 -2.47 -2.50
CA ALA A 208 5.21 -2.22 -1.84
C ALA A 208 5.35 -2.13 -0.31
N GLN A 209 6.10 -3.03 0.33
CA GLN A 209 6.34 -3.02 1.77
C GLN A 209 7.18 -1.80 2.18
N HIS A 210 8.17 -1.42 1.37
CA HIS A 210 8.96 -0.22 1.61
C HIS A 210 8.07 1.02 1.69
N ILE A 211 7.19 1.22 0.71
CA ILE A 211 6.26 2.36 0.66
C ILE A 211 5.23 2.30 1.81
N LEU A 212 4.68 1.13 2.12
CA LEU A 212 3.74 1.01 3.25
C LEU A 212 4.41 1.29 4.60
N SER A 213 5.70 0.99 4.76
CA SER A 213 6.44 1.23 6.01
C SER A 213 6.70 2.71 6.30
N ILE A 214 6.68 3.55 5.26
CA ILE A 214 6.89 5.00 5.37
C ILE A 214 5.58 5.79 5.55
N LEU A 215 4.44 5.16 5.26
CA LEU A 215 3.12 5.75 5.44
C LEU A 215 2.73 5.74 6.92
N ILE A 216 2.70 6.91 7.54
CA ILE A 216 2.11 7.12 8.86
C ILE A 216 0.79 7.85 8.68
N ASP A 217 -0.32 7.16 8.97
CA ASP A 217 -1.60 7.82 9.14
C ASP A 217 -2.00 7.87 10.62
N ASN A 218 -2.35 9.07 11.08
CA ASN A 218 -2.87 9.31 12.43
C ASN A 218 -4.35 8.95 12.54
N ASN A 219 -5.05 8.79 11.41
CA ASN A 219 -6.39 8.23 11.35
C ASN A 219 -6.33 6.73 11.64
N THR A 220 -7.06 6.28 12.66
CA THR A 220 -7.07 4.88 13.08
C THR A 220 -7.54 3.92 11.99
N ILE A 221 -8.56 4.28 11.22
CA ILE A 221 -9.09 3.46 10.11
C ILE A 221 -8.01 3.32 9.05
N GLU A 222 -7.37 4.43 8.69
CA GLU A 222 -6.37 4.39 7.64
C GLU A 222 -5.10 3.65 8.06
N ASN A 223 -4.71 3.76 9.33
CA ASN A 223 -3.64 2.94 9.89
C ASN A 223 -3.94 1.44 9.76
N ILE A 224 -5.19 1.04 9.97
CA ILE A 224 -5.64 -0.36 9.81
C ILE A 224 -5.58 -0.77 8.34
N ASN A 225 -6.02 0.08 7.41
CA ASN A 225 -5.94 -0.19 5.98
C ASN A 225 -4.49 -0.44 5.55
N LEU A 226 -3.56 0.44 5.93
CA LEU A 226 -2.14 0.32 5.62
C LEU A 226 -1.52 -0.96 6.18
N LYS A 227 -1.83 -1.30 7.44
CA LYS A 227 -1.38 -2.56 8.06
C LYS A 227 -1.97 -3.78 7.37
N THR A 228 -3.24 -3.73 6.99
CA THR A 228 -3.91 -4.82 6.27
C THR A 228 -3.27 -5.02 4.89
N SER A 229 -2.95 -3.95 4.18
CA SER A 229 -2.21 -4.01 2.91
C SER A 229 -0.81 -4.60 3.08
N SER A 230 -0.10 -4.23 4.16
CA SER A 230 1.22 -4.78 4.48
C SER A 230 1.14 -6.30 4.75
N LEU A 231 0.20 -6.74 5.59
CA LEU A 231 -0.05 -8.16 5.83
C LEU A 231 -0.51 -8.88 4.56
N SER A 232 -1.28 -8.23 3.69
CA SER A 232 -1.72 -8.81 2.42
C SER A 232 -0.57 -9.01 1.44
N ASN A 233 0.42 -8.12 1.42
CA ASN A 233 1.65 -8.31 0.66
C ASN A 233 2.46 -9.48 1.23
N ARG A 234 2.63 -9.52 2.56
CA ARG A 234 3.35 -10.61 3.23
C ARG A 234 2.68 -11.98 3.01
N LYS A 235 1.34 -12.02 3.01
CA LYS A 235 0.54 -13.19 2.61
C LYS A 235 0.90 -13.63 1.20
N ARG A 236 0.84 -12.72 0.22
CA ARG A 236 1.11 -13.06 -1.17
C ARG A 236 2.54 -13.55 -1.39
N GLU A 237 3.51 -12.90 -0.74
CA GLU A 237 4.92 -13.32 -0.72
C GLU A 237 5.07 -14.75 -0.19
N LEU A 238 4.44 -15.07 0.96
CA LEU A 238 4.43 -16.41 1.53
C LEU A 238 3.89 -17.45 0.53
N LEU A 239 2.75 -17.15 -0.10
CA LEU A 239 2.08 -18.04 -1.07
C LEU A 239 2.84 -18.19 -2.39
N GLN A 240 3.60 -17.17 -2.82
CA GLN A 240 4.36 -17.21 -4.07
C GLN A 240 5.71 -17.93 -3.96
N SER A 241 6.23 -18.10 -2.74
CA SER A 241 7.63 -18.49 -2.54
C SER A 241 8.02 -19.90 -3.03
N ASN A 242 7.09 -20.72 -3.57
CA ASN A 242 7.30 -22.11 -4.01
C ASN A 242 8.02 -23.00 -2.96
N LYS A 243 8.06 -22.55 -1.70
CA LYS A 243 8.63 -23.24 -0.55
C LYS A 243 7.48 -23.81 0.27
N ASP A 244 7.79 -24.86 1.02
CA ASP A 244 6.89 -25.35 2.05
C ASP A 244 6.53 -24.21 3.00
N ILE A 245 5.24 -23.97 3.18
CA ILE A 245 4.75 -22.91 4.07
C ILE A 245 5.09 -23.33 5.50
N HIS A 246 5.88 -22.53 6.20
CA HIS A 246 6.16 -22.77 7.62
C HIS A 246 4.98 -22.32 8.48
N LYS A 247 4.54 -23.20 9.40
CA LYS A 247 3.41 -22.93 10.29
C LYS A 247 3.56 -21.65 11.12
N GLU A 248 4.78 -21.29 11.50
CA GLU A 248 5.02 -20.08 12.31
C GLU A 248 4.81 -18.79 11.52
N ASP A 249 5.19 -18.77 10.24
CA ASP A 249 4.93 -17.61 9.37
C ASP A 249 3.42 -17.41 9.15
N LEU A 250 2.68 -18.52 8.97
CA LEU A 250 1.23 -18.49 8.86
C LEU A 250 0.56 -18.04 10.17
N PHE A 251 1.06 -18.51 11.31
CA PHE A 251 0.57 -18.09 12.63
C PHE A 251 0.77 -16.59 12.86
N LEU A 252 1.92 -16.03 12.47
CA LEU A 252 2.17 -14.60 12.55
C LEU A 252 1.19 -13.79 11.70
N LEU A 253 0.86 -14.26 10.49
CA LEU A 253 -0.15 -13.64 9.64
C LEU A 253 -1.55 -13.71 10.27
N VAL A 254 -1.97 -14.88 10.75
CA VAL A 254 -3.26 -15.06 11.43
C VAL A 254 -3.37 -14.13 12.62
N ARG A 255 -2.35 -14.08 13.48
CA ARG A 255 -2.31 -13.19 14.65
C ARG A 255 -2.41 -11.73 14.24
N GLY A 256 -1.63 -11.30 13.25
CA GLY A 256 -1.66 -9.93 12.74
C GLY A 256 -3.05 -9.54 12.23
N TYR A 257 -3.70 -10.41 11.46
CA TYR A 257 -5.07 -10.14 11.01
C TYR A 257 -6.10 -10.18 12.12
N GLN A 258 -5.95 -11.07 13.13
CA GLN A 258 -6.83 -11.09 14.30
C GLN A 258 -6.71 -9.81 15.11
N GLU A 259 -5.49 -9.30 15.33
CA GLU A 259 -5.26 -8.02 16.01
C GLU A 259 -5.97 -6.87 15.28
N LEU A 260 -5.87 -6.81 13.95
CA LEU A 260 -6.56 -5.80 13.16
C LEU A 260 -8.09 -5.98 13.16
N HIS A 261 -8.57 -7.22 13.06
CA HIS A 261 -10.00 -7.54 13.03
C HIS A 261 -10.68 -7.31 14.39
N ALA A 262 -9.94 -7.42 15.50
CA ALA A 262 -10.47 -7.20 16.85
C ALA A 262 -10.75 -5.73 17.18
N ILE A 263 -10.34 -4.77 16.34
CA ILE A 263 -10.53 -3.35 16.58
C ILE A 263 -12.01 -2.98 16.36
N LYS A 264 -12.74 -2.85 17.48
CA LYS A 264 -14.18 -2.53 17.51
C LYS A 264 -14.49 -1.24 16.75
N GLY A 265 -15.56 -1.27 15.95
CA GLY A 265 -16.05 -0.12 15.17
C GLY A 265 -15.35 0.06 13.82
N ILE A 266 -14.36 -0.78 13.51
CA ILE A 266 -13.62 -0.80 12.23
C ILE A 266 -13.57 -2.26 11.75
N TYR A 267 -14.74 -2.91 11.71
CA TYR A 267 -14.85 -4.18 11.02
C TYR A 267 -14.72 -3.85 9.53
N SER A 268 -13.57 -4.14 8.94
CA SER A 268 -13.39 -4.08 7.49
C SER A 268 -13.46 -5.51 6.96
N TYR A 269 -14.36 -5.75 6.01
CA TYR A 269 -14.46 -7.03 5.34
C TYR A 269 -13.14 -7.43 4.68
N TYR A 270 -12.30 -6.44 4.35
CA TYR A 270 -10.98 -6.65 3.77
C TYR A 270 -10.03 -7.34 4.76
N THR A 271 -10.03 -6.95 6.03
CA THR A 271 -9.26 -7.64 7.08
C THR A 271 -9.84 -9.03 7.34
N GLY A 272 -11.18 -9.14 7.40
CA GLY A 272 -11.88 -10.40 7.65
C GLY A 272 -11.63 -11.46 6.58
N ILE A 273 -11.68 -11.09 5.29
CA ILE A 273 -11.49 -12.06 4.21
C ILE A 273 -10.05 -12.56 4.19
N ASN A 274 -9.08 -11.67 4.43
CA ASN A 274 -7.67 -12.05 4.52
C ASN A 274 -7.38 -12.94 5.72
N LEU A 275 -7.98 -12.65 6.89
CA LEU A 275 -7.92 -13.54 8.05
C LEU A 275 -8.46 -14.93 7.70
N LEU A 276 -9.63 -14.98 7.07
CA LEU A 276 -10.31 -16.24 6.76
C LEU A 276 -9.49 -17.09 5.78
N TYR A 277 -8.87 -16.49 4.77
CA TYR A 277 -7.93 -17.18 3.89
C TYR A 277 -6.80 -17.86 4.68
N MET A 278 -6.16 -17.15 5.62
CA MET A 278 -5.04 -17.68 6.40
C MET A 278 -5.46 -18.75 7.41
N VAL A 279 -6.62 -18.58 8.03
CA VAL A 279 -7.19 -19.58 8.95
C VAL A 279 -7.53 -20.87 8.20
N VAL A 280 -8.22 -20.78 7.06
CA VAL A 280 -8.56 -21.97 6.26
C VAL A 280 -7.30 -22.65 5.74
N LEU A 281 -6.31 -21.88 5.26
CA LEU A 281 -5.01 -22.42 4.87
C LEU A 281 -4.37 -23.23 6.00
N GLY A 282 -4.32 -22.64 7.21
CA GLY A 282 -3.71 -23.28 8.38
C GLY A 282 -4.43 -24.53 8.81
N GLN A 283 -5.76 -24.53 8.76
CA GLN A 283 -6.57 -25.70 9.09
C GLN A 283 -6.46 -26.83 8.07
N ILE A 284 -6.13 -26.52 6.81
CA ILE A 284 -5.89 -27.54 5.76
C ILE A 284 -4.48 -28.09 5.85
N LEU A 285 -3.47 -27.22 5.99
CA LEU A 285 -2.06 -27.63 6.01
C LEU A 285 -1.61 -28.21 7.36
N PHE A 286 -2.19 -27.74 8.47
CA PHE A 286 -1.82 -28.12 9.84
C PHE A 286 -3.07 -28.48 10.66
N PRO A 287 -3.80 -29.55 10.27
CA PRO A 287 -5.10 -29.91 10.87
C PRO A 287 -5.03 -30.30 12.35
N GLU A 288 -3.84 -30.55 12.90
CA GLU A 288 -3.64 -30.89 14.31
C GLU A 288 -3.18 -29.70 15.17
N ASP A 289 -2.85 -28.54 14.57
CA ASP A 289 -2.36 -27.37 15.32
C ASP A 289 -3.55 -26.54 15.84
N GLU A 290 -3.77 -26.61 17.16
CA GLU A 290 -4.88 -25.95 17.86
C GLU A 290 -4.94 -24.44 17.62
N ARG A 291 -3.81 -23.80 17.31
CA ARG A 291 -3.76 -22.35 17.02
C ARG A 291 -4.56 -21.99 15.77
N PHE A 292 -4.74 -22.93 14.84
CA PHE A 292 -5.57 -22.73 13.65
C PHE A 292 -6.96 -23.34 13.82
N THR A 293 -7.06 -24.54 14.39
CA THR A 293 -8.34 -25.30 14.42
C THR A 293 -9.36 -24.73 15.39
N THR A 294 -8.93 -24.01 16.43
CA THR A 294 -9.83 -23.35 17.39
C THR A 294 -10.48 -22.07 16.85
N VAL A 295 -9.97 -21.52 15.74
CA VAL A 295 -10.49 -20.28 15.15
C VAL A 295 -11.78 -20.53 14.38
N ASN A 296 -12.86 -19.86 14.79
CA ASN A 296 -14.19 -20.04 14.21
C ASN A 296 -14.36 -19.23 12.91
N ARG A 297 -14.42 -19.94 11.77
CA ARG A 297 -14.64 -19.36 10.44
C ARG A 297 -15.95 -18.58 10.33
N GLN A 298 -17.02 -19.08 10.94
CA GLN A 298 -18.35 -18.47 10.83
C GLN A 298 -18.41 -17.17 11.61
N GLU A 299 -17.75 -17.11 12.77
CA GLU A 299 -17.66 -15.90 13.57
C GLU A 299 -16.94 -14.77 12.82
N ILE A 300 -15.82 -15.07 12.16
CA ILE A 300 -15.10 -14.11 11.31
C ILE A 300 -16.03 -13.53 10.24
N TYR A 301 -16.79 -14.39 9.54
CA TYR A 301 -17.73 -13.95 8.52
C TYR A 301 -18.86 -13.08 9.09
N GLU A 302 -19.52 -13.50 10.17
CA GLU A 302 -20.64 -12.74 10.74
C GLU A 302 -20.19 -11.38 11.26
N LEU A 303 -19.00 -11.28 11.87
CA LEU A 303 -18.42 -9.99 12.28
C LEU A 303 -18.04 -9.10 11.09
N SER A 304 -17.68 -9.68 9.95
CA SER A 304 -17.32 -8.94 8.74
C SER A 304 -18.54 -8.53 7.90
N LYS A 305 -19.69 -9.18 8.10
CA LYS A 305 -20.87 -9.06 7.23
C LYS A 305 -21.48 -7.66 7.23
N GLU A 306 -21.55 -7.01 8.38
CA GLU A 306 -22.11 -5.65 8.50
C GLU A 306 -21.29 -4.63 7.67
N SER A 307 -19.97 -4.82 7.61
CA SER A 307 -19.10 -3.97 6.82
C SER A 307 -19.21 -4.19 5.32
N LEU A 308 -19.55 -5.40 4.86
CA LEU A 308 -19.85 -5.66 3.45
C LEU A 308 -21.11 -4.90 2.99
N SER A 309 -22.06 -4.65 3.89
CA SER A 309 -23.32 -3.96 3.56
C SER A 309 -23.28 -2.44 3.65
N ASN A 310 -22.29 -1.89 4.34
CA ASN A 310 -22.19 -0.45 4.65
C ASN A 310 -21.00 0.24 3.96
N ASP A 311 -20.35 -0.43 2.99
CA ASP A 311 -19.20 0.14 2.29
C ASP A 311 -19.64 0.96 1.07
N ASP A 312 -19.71 2.28 1.26
CA ASP A 312 -20.01 3.26 0.20
C ASP A 312 -18.76 3.63 -0.62
N THR A 313 -17.58 3.11 -0.25
CA THR A 313 -16.27 3.58 -0.74
C THR A 313 -15.63 2.66 -1.78
N HIS A 314 -16.03 1.38 -1.84
CA HIS A 314 -15.42 0.39 -2.72
C HIS A 314 -16.25 0.09 -3.97
N ASN A 315 -15.55 -0.14 -5.09
CA ASN A 315 -16.10 -0.65 -6.34
C ASN A 315 -17.00 -1.88 -6.07
N VAL A 316 -18.24 -1.86 -6.56
CA VAL A 316 -19.28 -2.90 -6.40
C VAL A 316 -18.72 -4.30 -6.68
N TYR A 317 -17.78 -4.41 -7.61
CA TYR A 317 -17.08 -5.65 -7.91
C TYR A 317 -16.38 -6.26 -6.68
N TYR A 318 -15.56 -5.49 -5.96
CA TYR A 318 -14.75 -6.02 -4.86
C TYR A 318 -15.59 -6.42 -3.66
N VAL A 319 -16.63 -5.65 -3.35
CA VAL A 319 -17.57 -5.98 -2.26
C VAL A 319 -18.27 -7.31 -2.58
N THR A 320 -18.77 -7.45 -3.80
CA THR A 320 -19.53 -8.63 -4.23
C THR A 320 -18.64 -9.87 -4.30
N MET A 321 -17.47 -9.77 -4.93
CA MET A 321 -16.53 -10.88 -5.02
C MET A 321 -15.99 -11.29 -3.65
N SER A 322 -15.68 -10.34 -2.76
CA SER A 322 -15.24 -10.67 -1.39
C SER A 322 -16.32 -11.44 -0.63
N ASN A 323 -17.59 -11.06 -0.78
CA ASN A 323 -18.70 -11.81 -0.19
C ASN A 323 -18.80 -13.25 -0.76
N PHE A 324 -18.57 -13.45 -2.06
CA PHE A 324 -18.51 -14.80 -2.63
C PHE A 324 -17.30 -15.59 -2.10
N GLU A 325 -16.13 -14.97 -1.97
CA GLU A 325 -14.95 -15.60 -1.38
C GLU A 325 -15.19 -16.02 0.07
N PHE A 326 -15.84 -15.19 0.88
CA PHE A 326 -16.29 -15.58 2.23
C PHE A 326 -17.19 -16.83 2.19
N GLN A 327 -18.16 -16.86 1.26
CA GLN A 327 -19.08 -17.99 1.11
C GLN A 327 -18.34 -19.27 0.68
N ILE A 328 -17.34 -19.17 -0.20
CA ILE A 328 -16.50 -20.31 -0.60
C ILE A 328 -15.68 -20.82 0.60
N LEU A 329 -14.99 -19.93 1.32
CA LEU A 329 -14.12 -20.27 2.45
C LEU A 329 -14.90 -20.82 3.67
N THR A 330 -16.18 -20.47 3.79
CA THR A 330 -17.11 -21.05 4.78
C THR A 330 -17.83 -22.30 4.27
N GLY A 331 -17.59 -22.74 3.03
CA GLY A 331 -18.12 -23.98 2.45
C GLY A 331 -19.59 -23.91 2.02
N ARG A 332 -20.11 -22.72 1.70
CA ARG A 332 -21.50 -22.57 1.25
C ARG A 332 -21.69 -23.07 -0.17
N GLN A 333 -22.70 -23.91 -0.36
CA GLN A 333 -23.11 -24.42 -1.66
C GLN A 333 -23.77 -23.33 -2.52
N GLY A 334 -23.72 -23.50 -3.84
CA GLY A 334 -24.39 -22.62 -4.81
C GLY A 334 -23.69 -21.29 -5.09
N VAL A 335 -22.56 -20.99 -4.41
CA VAL A 335 -21.79 -19.76 -4.63
C VAL A 335 -21.22 -19.66 -6.06
N VAL A 336 -20.80 -20.77 -6.66
CA VAL A 336 -20.28 -20.82 -8.03
C VAL A 336 -21.29 -20.25 -9.05
N LYS A 337 -22.58 -20.63 -8.92
CA LYS A 337 -23.66 -20.12 -9.78
C LYS A 337 -23.89 -18.62 -9.59
N LYS A 338 -23.63 -18.09 -8.39
CA LYS A 338 -23.74 -16.64 -8.12
C LYS A 338 -22.59 -15.87 -8.76
N VAL A 339 -21.36 -16.42 -8.72
CA VAL A 339 -20.21 -15.84 -9.42
C VAL A 339 -20.47 -15.79 -10.92
N GLU A 340 -20.93 -16.90 -11.51
CA GLU A 340 -21.30 -16.96 -12.93
C GLU A 340 -22.35 -15.91 -13.29
N SER A 341 -23.46 -15.85 -12.55
CA SER A 341 -24.52 -14.86 -12.79
C SER A 341 -24.02 -13.43 -12.62
N PHE A 342 -23.13 -13.16 -11.66
CA PHE A 342 -22.58 -11.84 -11.42
C PHE A 342 -21.69 -11.38 -12.59
N LEU A 343 -20.78 -12.24 -13.08
CA LEU A 343 -19.93 -11.94 -14.24
C LEU A 343 -20.76 -11.68 -15.50
N ALA A 344 -21.85 -12.41 -15.70
CA ALA A 344 -22.73 -12.25 -16.86
C ALA A 344 -23.56 -10.97 -16.83
N ASN A 345 -23.95 -10.49 -15.65
CA ASN A 345 -24.86 -9.34 -15.50
C ASN A 345 -24.11 -8.01 -15.33
N GLU A 346 -23.05 -8.01 -14.54
CA GLU A 346 -22.33 -6.78 -14.16
C GLU A 346 -21.16 -6.47 -15.11
N GLU A 347 -20.74 -7.46 -15.91
CA GLU A 347 -19.65 -7.36 -16.88
C GLU A 347 -18.43 -6.57 -16.39
N PRO A 348 -17.81 -6.97 -15.26
CA PRO A 348 -16.71 -6.23 -14.68
C PRO A 348 -15.48 -6.17 -15.58
N HIS A 349 -14.66 -5.13 -15.41
CA HIS A 349 -13.42 -4.96 -16.18
C HIS A 349 -12.48 -6.16 -16.04
N VAL A 350 -11.86 -6.59 -17.15
CA VAL A 350 -11.00 -7.80 -17.21
C VAL A 350 -9.89 -7.76 -16.17
N SER A 351 -9.23 -6.61 -16.00
CA SER A 351 -8.12 -6.45 -15.03
C SER A 351 -8.56 -6.69 -13.57
N LEU A 352 -9.82 -6.35 -13.21
CA LEU A 352 -10.37 -6.64 -11.88
C LEU A 352 -10.54 -8.16 -11.68
N VAL A 353 -10.99 -8.85 -12.73
CA VAL A 353 -11.17 -10.31 -12.75
C VAL A 353 -9.82 -11.03 -12.70
N GLU A 354 -8.82 -10.57 -13.46
CA GLU A 354 -7.45 -11.10 -13.44
C GLU A 354 -6.83 -11.01 -12.03
N ARG A 355 -7.09 -9.92 -11.30
CA ARG A 355 -6.62 -9.77 -9.91
C ARG A 355 -7.25 -10.83 -9.00
N THR A 356 -8.57 -10.98 -9.02
CA THR A 356 -9.27 -11.99 -8.19
C THR A 356 -8.79 -13.40 -8.55
N LEU A 357 -8.70 -13.70 -9.85
CA LEU A 357 -8.19 -14.97 -10.37
C LEU A 357 -6.79 -15.29 -9.83
N ARG A 358 -5.87 -14.32 -9.86
CA ARG A 358 -4.51 -14.48 -9.34
C ARG A 358 -4.51 -14.84 -7.85
N GLN A 359 -5.33 -14.16 -7.04
CA GLN A 359 -5.41 -14.43 -5.61
C GLN A 359 -5.96 -15.84 -5.33
N MET A 360 -7.01 -16.24 -6.04
CA MET A 360 -7.58 -17.59 -5.92
C MET A 360 -6.57 -18.66 -6.35
N LYS A 361 -5.85 -18.44 -7.46
CA LYS A 361 -4.80 -19.35 -7.93
C LYS A 361 -3.66 -19.51 -6.93
N LEU A 362 -3.18 -18.42 -6.33
CA LEU A 362 -2.14 -18.47 -5.28
C LEU A 362 -2.59 -19.29 -4.08
N PHE A 363 -3.83 -19.09 -3.63
CA PHE A 363 -4.39 -19.86 -2.52
C PHE A 363 -4.51 -21.35 -2.87
N ILE A 364 -5.08 -21.68 -4.03
CA ILE A 364 -5.26 -23.08 -4.45
C ILE A 364 -3.94 -23.79 -4.68
N SER A 365 -2.95 -23.11 -5.26
CA SER A 365 -1.61 -23.67 -5.43
C SER A 365 -0.98 -24.09 -4.10
N ALA A 366 -1.29 -23.40 -3.00
CA ALA A 366 -0.77 -23.74 -1.69
C ALA A 366 -1.46 -24.97 -1.05
N ILE A 367 -2.62 -25.38 -1.55
CA ILE A 367 -3.42 -26.49 -1.00
C ILE A 367 -3.84 -27.52 -2.05
N SER A 368 -3.23 -27.52 -3.24
CA SER A 368 -3.65 -28.31 -4.40
C SER A 368 -3.58 -29.83 -4.18
N ASN A 369 -2.73 -30.28 -3.24
CA ASN A 369 -2.59 -31.69 -2.86
C ASN A 369 -3.58 -32.12 -1.77
N SER A 370 -4.45 -31.22 -1.27
CA SER A 370 -5.41 -31.52 -0.22
C SER A 370 -6.73 -32.01 -0.81
N ASN A 371 -7.29 -33.08 -0.25
CA ASN A 371 -8.62 -33.56 -0.62
C ASN A 371 -9.69 -32.81 0.21
N ASN A 372 -9.91 -31.53 -0.10
CA ASN A 372 -10.83 -30.66 0.63
C ASN A 372 -11.91 -30.08 -0.30
N HIS A 373 -13.17 -30.08 0.14
CA HIS A 373 -14.29 -29.54 -0.65
C HIS A 373 -14.11 -28.07 -1.06
N ILE A 374 -13.44 -27.25 -0.23
CA ILE A 374 -13.15 -25.84 -0.55
C ILE A 374 -12.33 -25.73 -1.84
N VAL A 375 -11.39 -26.66 -2.07
CA VAL A 375 -10.57 -26.70 -3.31
C VAL A 375 -11.47 -26.81 -4.53
N SER A 376 -12.41 -27.76 -4.53
CA SER A 376 -13.33 -27.97 -5.66
C SER A 376 -14.20 -26.75 -5.98
N LEU A 377 -14.61 -25.97 -4.97
CA LEU A 377 -15.39 -24.75 -5.16
C LEU A 377 -14.53 -23.65 -5.81
N PHE A 378 -13.31 -23.46 -5.32
CA PHE A 378 -12.38 -22.48 -5.89
C PHE A 378 -11.97 -22.85 -7.31
N GLU A 379 -11.68 -24.12 -7.61
CA GLU A 379 -11.34 -24.56 -8.96
C GLU A 379 -12.46 -24.28 -9.97
N ALA A 380 -13.72 -24.51 -9.56
CA ALA A 380 -14.87 -24.17 -10.39
C ALA A 380 -14.98 -22.65 -10.62
N CYS A 381 -14.78 -21.84 -9.58
CA CYS A 381 -14.74 -20.38 -9.72
C CYS A 381 -13.58 -19.89 -10.58
N ILE A 382 -12.39 -20.45 -10.43
CA ILE A 382 -11.20 -20.13 -11.24
C ILE A 382 -11.50 -20.33 -12.73
N LYS A 383 -12.11 -21.47 -13.09
CA LYS A 383 -12.49 -21.75 -14.49
C LYS A 383 -13.47 -20.71 -15.04
N LEU A 384 -14.46 -20.29 -14.26
CA LEU A 384 -15.40 -19.25 -14.67
C LEU A 384 -14.70 -17.91 -14.93
N LEU A 385 -13.77 -17.52 -14.04
CA LEU A 385 -13.01 -16.28 -14.20
C LEU A 385 -12.07 -16.35 -15.42
N GLU A 386 -11.43 -17.50 -15.67
CA GLU A 386 -10.59 -17.73 -16.87
C GLU A 386 -11.40 -17.62 -18.16
N SER A 387 -12.55 -18.31 -18.24
CA SER A 387 -13.42 -18.24 -19.43
C SER A 387 -13.97 -16.83 -19.67
N TYR A 388 -14.28 -16.09 -18.61
CA TYR A 388 -14.70 -14.70 -18.73
C TYR A 388 -13.61 -13.81 -19.34
N ILE A 389 -12.36 -13.95 -18.86
CA ILE A 389 -11.22 -13.18 -19.38
C ILE A 389 -10.97 -13.53 -20.85
N GLU A 390 -10.97 -14.82 -21.20
CA GLU A 390 -10.79 -15.28 -22.59
C GLU A 390 -11.85 -14.68 -23.52
N LEU A 391 -13.13 -14.70 -23.11
CA LEU A 391 -14.24 -14.14 -23.87
C LEU A 391 -14.13 -12.63 -24.11
N LYS A 392 -13.58 -11.88 -23.15
CA LYS A 392 -13.49 -10.41 -23.21
C LYS A 392 -12.17 -9.91 -23.82
N THR A 393 -11.22 -10.80 -24.09
CA THR A 393 -9.91 -10.48 -24.69
C THR A 393 -9.72 -11.05 -26.09
N SER A 394 -10.59 -11.99 -26.50
CA SER A 394 -10.73 -12.46 -27.88
C SER A 394 -11.65 -11.54 -28.69
#